data_AF-Q5ZFS0-F1
#
_entry.id   AF-Q5ZFS0-F1
#
_cell.length_a   1.000
_cell.length_b   1.000
_cell.length_c   1.000
_cell.angle_alpha   90.00
_cell.angle_beta   90.00
_cell.angle_gamma   90.00
#
_symmetry.space_group_name_H-M   'P 1'
#
loop_
_entity.id
_entity.type
_entity.pdbx_description
1 polymer ?
#
loop_
_entity_poly.entity_id
_entity_poly.type
_entity_poly.pdbx_seq_one_letter_code
_entity_poly.pdbx_strand_id
1 'polypeptide(L)'
;FLGLSVPQYFNEYTAINAYGPVHTSARWFNDMVNVPFSSEAFVAGLLAYFLDNTMHKKEAQIRKDRGKHWWDKFKSYKTDARSEEFYSLPFNLNKYFPSV
;
A
#
# COMPACT_ATOMS: atom_id res chain seq x y z
N PHE A 1 -18.86 -2.17 -0.76
CA PHE A 1 -19.32 -2.70 0.53
C PHE A 1 -18.19 -2.74 1.56
N LEU A 2 -17.20 -3.64 1.42
CA LEU A 2 -16.10 -3.79 2.40
C LEU A 2 -15.29 -2.51 2.66
N GLY A 3 -15.05 -1.69 1.63
CA GLY A 3 -14.32 -0.42 1.76
C GLY A 3 -15.00 0.64 2.62
N LEU A 4 -16.31 0.51 2.88
CA LEU A 4 -17.08 1.41 3.73
C LEU A 4 -17.41 0.75 5.08
N SER A 5 -17.78 -0.53 5.06
CA SER A 5 -18.21 -1.25 6.27
C SER A 5 -17.07 -1.47 7.28
N VAL A 6 -15.83 -1.66 6.82
CA VAL A 6 -14.67 -1.85 7.71
C VAL A 6 -14.32 -0.55 8.44
N PRO A 7 -14.12 0.60 7.76
CA PRO A 7 -13.95 1.89 8.44
C PRO A 7 -15.10 2.23 9.37
N GLN A 8 -16.33 1.97 8.95
CA GLN A 8 -17.51 2.18 9.77
C GLN A 8 -17.44 1.37 11.08
N TYR A 9 -17.08 0.08 11.02
CA TYR A 9 -16.87 -0.74 12.22
C TYR A 9 -15.81 -0.14 13.16
N PHE A 10 -14.66 0.30 12.64
CA PHE A 10 -13.60 0.89 13.47
C PHE A 10 -14.05 2.19 14.14
N ASN A 11 -14.76 3.05 13.41
CA ASN A 11 -15.27 4.31 13.92
C ASN A 11 -16.38 4.09 14.97
N GLU A 12 -17.35 3.23 14.69
CA GLU A 12 -18.44 2.91 15.63
C GLU A 12 -17.92 2.25 16.91
N TYR A 13 -16.98 1.31 16.78
CA TYR A 13 -16.37 0.66 17.95
C TYR A 13 -15.67 1.68 18.85
N THR A 14 -14.90 2.60 18.24
CA THR A 14 -14.21 3.67 18.98
C THR A 14 -15.20 4.62 19.64
N ALA A 15 -16.30 4.96 18.96
CA ALA A 15 -17.34 5.84 19.50
C ALA A 15 -18.07 5.23 20.71
N ILE A 16 -18.29 3.91 20.72
CA ILE A 16 -18.99 3.21 21.80
C ILE A 16 -18.06 2.91 22.98
N ASN A 17 -16.85 2.43 22.71
CA ASN A 17 -15.96 1.90 23.75
C ASN A 17 -14.89 2.90 24.24
N ALA A 18 -14.78 4.07 23.62
CA ALA A 18 -13.72 5.06 23.83
C ALA A 18 -12.28 4.58 23.52
N TYR A 19 -12.15 3.38 22.93
CA TYR A 19 -10.90 2.83 22.41
C TYR A 19 -11.18 2.08 21.10
N GLY A 20 -10.16 2.02 20.22
CA GLY A 20 -10.29 1.34 18.93
C GLY A 20 -10.30 -0.19 19.04
N PRO A 21 -10.78 -0.92 18.00
CA PRO A 21 -10.87 -2.37 18.03
C PRO A 21 -9.58 -3.10 18.41
N VAL A 22 -8.43 -2.56 18.00
CA VAL A 22 -7.12 -3.05 18.45
C VAL A 22 -6.74 -2.34 19.74
N HIS A 23 -6.80 -3.05 20.85
CA HIS A 23 -6.54 -2.50 22.18
C HIS A 23 -5.53 -3.37 22.96
N THR A 24 -4.26 -3.15 22.68
CA THR A 24 -3.13 -3.76 23.38
C THR A 24 -2.45 -2.76 24.33
N SER A 25 -1.52 -3.23 25.17
CA SER A 25 -0.67 -2.33 25.99
C SER A 25 0.28 -1.46 25.15
N ALA A 26 0.50 -1.79 23.87
CA ALA A 26 1.35 -1.06 22.95
C ALA A 26 0.53 -0.01 22.17
N ARG A 27 0.49 1.23 22.68
CA ARG A 27 -0.24 2.34 22.03
C ARG A 27 0.18 2.56 20.57
N TRP A 28 1.48 2.52 20.29
CA TRP A 28 2.00 2.69 18.92
C TRP A 28 1.43 1.66 17.95
N PHE A 29 1.26 0.41 18.40
CA PHE A 29 0.74 -0.67 17.58
C PHE A 29 -0.76 -0.48 17.35
N ASN A 30 -1.49 -0.10 18.40
CA ASN A 30 -2.91 0.22 18.30
C ASN A 30 -3.13 1.35 17.27
N ASP A 31 -2.32 2.40 17.33
CA ASP A 31 -2.44 3.55 16.41
C ASP A 31 -2.07 3.15 14.98
N MET A 32 -1.04 2.30 14.79
CA MET A 32 -0.65 1.77 13.48
C MET A 32 -1.76 0.97 12.79
N VAL A 33 -2.68 0.36 13.53
CA VAL A 33 -3.79 -0.42 12.97
C VAL A 33 -5.09 0.36 12.96
N ASN A 34 -5.48 0.97 14.08
CA ASN A 34 -6.79 1.62 14.19
C ASN A 34 -6.92 2.84 13.28
N VAL A 35 -5.87 3.66 13.14
CA VAL A 35 -5.93 4.92 12.37
C VAL A 35 -6.07 4.69 10.87
N PRO A 36 -5.29 3.80 10.23
CA PRO A 36 -5.48 3.54 8.80
C PRO A 36 -6.82 2.84 8.53
N PHE A 37 -7.23 1.89 9.38
CA PHE A 37 -8.47 1.14 9.16
C PHE A 37 -9.75 1.94 9.44
N SER A 38 -9.68 3.06 10.15
CA SER A 38 -10.79 4.01 10.26
C SER A 38 -10.97 4.92 9.03
N SER A 39 -10.03 4.88 8.07
CA SER A 39 -10.08 5.65 6.82
C SER A 39 -10.66 4.84 5.66
N GLU A 40 -11.75 5.33 5.08
CA GLU A 40 -12.37 4.72 3.89
C GLU A 40 -11.43 4.65 2.70
N ALA A 41 -10.67 5.71 2.45
CA ALA A 41 -9.73 5.75 1.33
C ALA A 41 -8.62 4.70 1.47
N PHE A 42 -8.07 4.54 2.68
CA PHE A 42 -7.04 3.55 2.95
C PHE A 42 -7.57 2.13 2.77
N VAL A 43 -8.72 1.81 3.37
CA VAL A 43 -9.30 0.46 3.25
C VAL A 43 -9.73 0.16 1.82
N ALA A 44 -10.32 1.12 1.11
CA ALA A 44 -10.66 0.97 -0.30
C ALA A 44 -9.41 0.69 -1.16
N GLY A 45 -8.32 1.44 -0.92
CA GLY A 45 -7.04 1.22 -1.60
C GLY A 45 -6.42 -0.15 -1.28
N LEU A 46 -6.45 -0.57 -0.02
CA LEU A 46 -5.96 -1.89 0.41
C LEU A 46 -6.75 -3.03 -0.25
N LEU A 47 -8.08 -2.92 -0.30
CA LEU A 47 -8.95 -3.88 -0.97
C LEU A 47 -8.72 -3.91 -2.48
N ALA A 48 -8.59 -2.74 -3.12
CA ALA A 48 -8.27 -2.66 -4.53
C ALA A 48 -6.94 -3.35 -4.84
N TYR A 49 -5.89 -3.05 -4.05
CA TYR A 49 -4.60 -3.72 -4.16
C TYR A 49 -4.71 -5.23 -3.97
N PHE A 50 -5.45 -5.69 -2.96
CA PHE A 50 -5.64 -7.12 -2.72
C PHE A 50 -6.34 -7.81 -3.90
N LEU A 51 -7.43 -7.23 -4.40
CA LEU A 51 -8.17 -7.74 -5.55
C LEU A 51 -7.33 -7.71 -6.85
N ASP A 52 -6.53 -6.67 -7.03
CA ASP A 52 -5.58 -6.58 -8.14
C ASP A 52 -4.55 -7.70 -8.09
N ASN A 53 -4.26 -8.30 -6.93
CA ASN A 53 -3.34 -9.44 -6.82
C ASN A 53 -3.99 -10.80 -7.10
N THR A 54 -5.31 -10.96 -6.88
CA THR A 54 -6.00 -12.25 -7.01
C THR A 54 -6.42 -12.60 -8.43
N MET A 55 -6.44 -11.64 -9.36
CA MET A 55 -6.76 -11.91 -10.78
C MET A 55 -5.71 -12.82 -11.46
N HIS A 56 -6.17 -13.81 -12.24
CA HIS A 56 -5.29 -14.75 -12.94
C HIS A 56 -4.53 -14.10 -14.11
N LYS A 57 -3.26 -14.50 -14.28
CA LYS A 57 -2.30 -13.92 -15.25
C LYS A 57 -2.46 -14.41 -16.70
N LYS A 58 -3.53 -15.13 -17.03
CA LYS A 58 -3.58 -15.93 -18.27
C LYS A 58 -3.61 -15.09 -19.55
N GLU A 59 -4.03 -13.83 -19.49
CA GLU A 59 -4.14 -12.98 -20.69
C GLU A 59 -3.48 -11.60 -20.51
N ALA A 60 -2.90 -11.09 -21.60
CA ALA A 60 -2.20 -9.80 -21.62
C ALA A 60 -3.13 -8.60 -21.41
N GLN A 61 -4.43 -8.72 -21.73
CA GLN A 61 -5.43 -7.66 -21.49
C GLN A 61 -5.71 -7.51 -20.00
N ILE A 62 -5.84 -8.63 -19.27
CA ILE A 62 -6.02 -8.64 -17.81
C ILE A 62 -4.85 -7.93 -17.10
N ARG A 63 -3.63 -7.97 -17.65
CA ARG A 63 -2.48 -7.22 -17.10
C ARG A 63 -2.65 -5.71 -17.20
N LYS A 64 -3.31 -5.22 -18.26
CA LYS A 64 -3.60 -3.79 -18.42
C LYS A 64 -4.69 -3.37 -17.43
N ASP A 65 -5.74 -4.18 -17.30
CA ASP A 65 -6.89 -3.90 -16.43
C ASP A 65 -6.53 -3.85 -14.94
N ARG A 66 -5.61 -4.73 -14.50
CA ARG A 66 -5.09 -4.75 -13.11
C ARG A 66 -4.25 -3.55 -12.71
N GLY A 67 -3.98 -2.61 -13.62
CA GLY A 67 -3.09 -1.46 -13.35
C GLY A 67 -1.62 -1.83 -13.05
N LYS A 68 -1.25 -3.11 -13.04
CA LYS A 68 0.12 -3.58 -12.71
C LYS A 68 1.20 -3.00 -13.61
N HIS A 69 0.85 -2.69 -14.86
CA HIS A 69 1.74 -1.99 -15.78
C HIS A 69 2.16 -0.59 -15.31
N TRP A 70 1.32 0.09 -14.52
CA TRP A 70 1.65 1.37 -13.87
C TRP A 70 2.70 1.15 -12.77
N TRP A 71 2.50 0.12 -11.96
CA TRP A 71 3.40 -0.27 -10.87
C TRP A 71 4.76 -0.78 -11.34
N ASP A 72 4.85 -1.34 -12.56
CA ASP A 72 6.10 -1.89 -13.10
C ASP A 72 7.25 -0.85 -13.15
N LYS A 73 6.92 0.45 -13.29
CA LYS A 73 7.91 1.55 -13.28
C LYS A 73 8.59 1.74 -11.92
N PHE A 74 7.85 1.50 -10.84
CA PHE A 74 8.31 1.69 -9.47
C PHE A 74 8.98 0.44 -8.89
N LYS A 75 8.99 -0.67 -9.63
CA LYS A 75 9.50 -1.96 -9.15
C LYS A 75 11.03 -2.01 -9.08
N SER A 76 11.73 -1.30 -9.97
CA SER A 76 13.19 -1.33 -10.02
C SER A 76 13.73 0.07 -10.19
N TYR A 77 14.85 0.34 -9.51
CA TYR A 77 15.60 1.58 -9.59
C TYR A 77 15.87 2.02 -11.02
N LYS A 78 16.18 1.08 -11.92
CA LYS A 78 16.53 1.37 -13.31
C LYS A 78 15.33 1.67 -14.22
N THR A 79 14.10 1.44 -13.75
CA THR A 79 12.90 1.56 -14.60
C THR A 79 12.29 2.97 -14.55
N ASP A 80 12.65 3.79 -13.56
CA ASP A 80 12.17 5.16 -13.42
C ASP A 80 13.34 6.13 -13.31
N ALA A 81 13.46 7.05 -14.28
CA ALA A 81 14.52 8.06 -14.33
C ALA A 81 14.55 8.95 -13.07
N ARG A 82 13.40 9.14 -12.40
CA ARG A 82 13.35 9.89 -11.13
C ARG A 82 14.10 9.18 -10.01
N SER A 83 14.07 7.85 -9.99
CA SER A 83 14.82 7.09 -8.98
C SER A 83 16.33 7.28 -9.17
N GLU A 84 16.78 7.32 -10.42
CA GLU A 84 18.17 7.60 -10.76
C GLU A 84 18.60 9.01 -10.34
N GLU A 85 17.77 10.02 -10.59
CA GLU A 85 18.07 11.40 -10.17
C GLU A 85 18.17 11.54 -8.64
N PHE A 86 17.26 10.95 -7.88
CA PHE A 86 17.19 11.14 -6.42
C PHE A 86 18.16 10.25 -5.63
N TYR A 87 18.44 9.04 -6.11
CA TYR A 87 19.26 8.08 -5.38
C TYR A 87 20.57 7.74 -6.10
N SER A 88 20.99 8.56 -7.08
CA SER A 88 22.33 8.43 -7.67
C SER A 88 23.39 8.85 -6.67
N LEU A 89 24.38 7.99 -6.50
CA LEU A 89 25.60 8.27 -5.77
C LEU A 89 26.51 9.19 -6.60
N PRO A 90 27.21 10.13 -5.94
CA PRO A 90 28.18 10.98 -6.62
C PRO A 90 29.28 10.14 -7.28
N PHE A 91 29.93 10.70 -8.30
CA PHE A 91 30.99 10.04 -9.07
C PHE A 91 30.60 8.72 -9.75
N ASN A 92 29.32 8.53 -10.08
CA ASN A 92 28.82 7.35 -10.78
C ASN A 92 29.07 6.02 -10.01
N LEU A 93 29.14 6.11 -8.67
CA LEU A 93 29.36 4.97 -7.77
C LEU A 93 28.23 3.91 -7.84
N ASN A 94 27.08 4.25 -8.41
CA ASN A 94 25.95 3.34 -8.69
C ASN A 94 26.36 2.10 -9.52
N LYS A 95 27.45 2.21 -10.30
CA LYS A 95 28.02 1.10 -11.07
C LYS A 95 28.65 0.02 -10.20
N TYR A 96 29.17 0.41 -9.04
CA TYR A 96 29.87 -0.47 -8.10
C TYR A 96 28.98 -0.91 -6.94
N PHE A 97 27.95 -0.13 -6.62
CA PHE A 97 26.93 -0.45 -5.62
C PHE A 97 25.55 -0.47 -6.27
N PRO A 98 25.25 -1.49 -7.10
CA PRO A 98 23.96 -1.58 -7.75
C PRO A 98 22.86 -1.77 -6.70
N SER A 99 21.86 -0.90 -6.75
CA SER A 99 20.57 -1.10 -6.08
C SER A 99 19.83 -2.25 -6.79
N VAL A 100 20.08 -3.47 -6.31
CA VAL A 100 19.39 -4.70 -6.74
C VAL A 100 17.91 -4.66 -6.42
#